data_AF-A0A645FSA4-F1
#
_entry.id   AF-A0A645FSA4-F1
#
_cell.length_a   1.000
_cell.length_b   1.000
_cell.length_c   1.000
_cell.angle_alpha   90.00
_cell.angle_beta   90.00
_cell.angle_gamma   90.00
#
_symmetry.space_group_name_H-M   'P 1'
#
loop_
_entity.id
_entity.type
_entity.pdbx_description
1 polymer ?
#
loop_
_entity_poly.entity_id
_entity_poly.type
_entity_poly.pdbx_seq_one_letter_code
_entity_poly.pdbx_strand_id
1 'polypeptide(L)'
;MVDFPVWVVPCANPDDAAAGHYGKNPFPWDINRAWGPHAPMRHEAATIIHDLKMWRAQVAADSMIIDLHSPGADEKGLYVFTHRYIPPEWPVHAQLEKLEQRLGAFASSQFFCHADYQQYSAWGDCWNLGQYATHTLEMPQFTLETSYYHAAGHTLELTDYRRIGEILADWMTETNSQQ
;
A
#
# COMPACT_ATOMS: atom_id res chain seq x y z
N MET A 1 -4.15 12.88 23.59
CA MET A 1 -3.53 12.09 22.49
C MET A 1 -4.32 10.81 22.44
N VAL A 2 -4.97 10.52 21.31
CA VAL A 2 -5.57 9.21 21.10
C VAL A 2 -4.42 8.34 20.59
N ASP A 3 -4.00 7.38 21.41
CA ASP A 3 -3.01 6.40 20.99
C ASP A 3 -3.72 5.37 20.11
N PHE A 4 -3.44 5.38 18.81
CA PHE A 4 -3.89 4.33 17.91
C PHE A 4 -2.71 3.41 17.59
N PRO A 5 -2.88 2.09 17.71
CA PRO A 5 -1.79 1.18 17.46
C PRO A 5 -1.46 1.16 15.96
N VAL A 6 -0.17 1.18 15.64
CA VAL A 6 0.34 1.00 14.27
C VAL A 6 1.26 -0.21 14.27
N TRP A 7 0.98 -1.14 13.36
CA TRP A 7 1.89 -2.23 13.02
C TRP A 7 2.50 -1.93 11.65
N VAL A 8 3.83 -1.98 11.55
CA VAL A 8 4.56 -1.57 10.36
C VAL A 8 5.67 -2.57 10.04
N VAL A 9 5.82 -2.85 8.74
CA VAL A 9 6.95 -3.62 8.19
C VAL A 9 7.74 -2.66 7.30
N PRO A 10 8.87 -2.09 7.79
CA PRO A 10 9.60 -1.06 7.05
C PRO A 10 10.17 -1.52 5.72
N CYS A 11 10.48 -2.82 5.60
CA CYS A 11 10.97 -3.43 4.36
C CYS A 11 10.41 -4.85 4.26
N ALA A 12 9.51 -5.08 3.31
CA ALA A 12 8.85 -6.38 3.12
C ALA A 12 9.74 -7.40 2.38
N ASN A 13 10.75 -6.95 1.63
CA ASN A 13 11.62 -7.80 0.82
C ASN A 13 13.10 -7.39 0.98
N PRO A 14 13.69 -7.60 2.18
CA PRO A 14 15.03 -7.12 2.51
C PRO A 14 16.14 -7.79 1.67
N ASP A 15 15.98 -9.07 1.32
CA ASP A 15 16.99 -9.83 0.59
C ASP A 15 17.16 -9.31 -0.84
N ASP A 16 16.05 -9.02 -1.54
CA ASP A 16 16.10 -8.40 -2.87
C ASP A 16 16.67 -6.99 -2.83
N ALA A 17 16.29 -6.21 -1.83
CA ALA A 17 16.82 -4.86 -1.65
C ALA A 17 18.35 -4.91 -1.46
N ALA A 18 18.85 -5.85 -0.65
CA ALA A 18 20.28 -6.05 -0.45
C ALA A 18 20.99 -6.53 -1.72
N ALA A 19 20.31 -7.32 -2.57
CA ALA A 19 20.83 -7.78 -3.86
C ALA A 19 20.76 -6.71 -4.97
N GLY A 20 20.15 -5.55 -4.71
CA GLY A 20 19.95 -4.51 -5.72
C GLY A 20 18.90 -4.87 -6.77
N HIS A 21 18.01 -5.81 -6.47
CA HIS A 21 16.91 -6.16 -7.35
C HIS A 21 15.81 -5.11 -7.32
N TYR A 22 15.10 -4.96 -8.44
CA TYR A 22 13.96 -4.06 -8.56
C TYR A 22 12.72 -4.56 -7.78
N GLY A 23 12.76 -5.75 -7.19
CA GLY A 23 11.64 -6.33 -6.43
C GLY A 23 10.53 -6.95 -7.28
N LYS A 24 10.66 -6.94 -8.62
CA LYS A 24 9.79 -7.68 -9.54
C LYS A 24 10.47 -8.98 -9.97
N ASN A 25 9.77 -10.10 -9.81
CA ASN A 25 10.19 -11.46 -10.18
C ASN A 25 11.35 -12.13 -9.41
N PRO A 26 11.54 -11.93 -8.09
CA PRO A 26 12.45 -12.76 -7.31
C PRO A 26 11.99 -14.22 -7.20
N PHE A 27 12.92 -15.16 -7.01
CA PHE A 27 12.60 -16.57 -6.78
C PHE A 27 11.98 -16.79 -5.38
N PRO A 28 10.88 -17.57 -5.23
CA PRO A 28 10.17 -18.25 -6.30
C PRO A 28 9.30 -17.30 -7.15
N TRP A 29 8.59 -16.32 -6.55
CA TRP A 29 7.75 -15.33 -7.26
C TRP A 29 7.91 -13.90 -6.70
N ASP A 30 7.39 -12.88 -7.39
CA ASP A 30 7.20 -11.52 -6.86
C ASP A 30 6.49 -11.54 -5.49
N ILE A 31 7.00 -10.77 -4.51
CA ILE A 31 6.40 -10.71 -3.17
C ILE A 31 4.96 -10.20 -3.22
N ASN A 32 4.64 -9.25 -4.11
CA ASN A 32 3.27 -8.80 -4.32
C ASN A 32 2.47 -9.73 -5.26
N ARG A 33 2.96 -10.95 -5.47
CA ARG A 33 2.26 -12.12 -6.01
C ARG A 33 2.35 -13.32 -5.07
N ALA A 34 2.93 -13.16 -3.89
CA ALA A 34 3.09 -14.21 -2.90
C ALA A 34 2.00 -14.14 -1.81
N TRP A 35 0.80 -13.66 -2.16
CA TRP A 35 -0.34 -13.60 -1.24
C TRP A 35 -1.39 -14.65 -1.59
N GLY A 36 -2.30 -14.93 -0.66
CA GLY A 36 -3.40 -15.86 -0.86
C GLY A 36 -3.02 -17.34 -0.68
N PRO A 37 -3.74 -18.28 -1.31
CA PRO A 37 -3.58 -19.73 -1.09
C PRO A 37 -2.15 -20.25 -1.35
N HIS A 38 -1.40 -19.60 -2.23
CA HIS A 38 -0.03 -19.97 -2.60
C HIS A 38 1.06 -19.13 -1.92
N ALA A 39 0.69 -18.28 -0.96
CA ALA A 39 1.63 -17.55 -0.12
C ALA A 39 2.71 -18.39 0.62
N PRO A 40 2.55 -19.69 0.93
CA PRO A 40 3.56 -20.46 1.65
C PRO A 40 4.92 -20.58 0.93
N MET A 41 5.02 -20.12 -0.32
CA MET A 41 6.25 -20.14 -1.11
C MET A 41 7.24 -19.03 -0.73
N ARG A 42 6.83 -18.00 0.03
CA ARG A 42 7.72 -16.95 0.57
C ARG A 42 7.58 -16.79 2.08
N HIS A 43 8.72 -16.79 2.77
CA HIS A 43 8.74 -16.67 4.23
C HIS A 43 8.29 -15.28 4.71
N GLU A 44 8.68 -14.22 3.99
CA GLU A 44 8.33 -12.83 4.32
C GLU A 44 6.82 -12.64 4.25
N ALA A 45 6.20 -13.05 3.14
CA ALA A 45 4.76 -12.99 2.97
C ALA A 45 4.01 -13.85 4.01
N ALA A 46 4.50 -15.08 4.29
CA ALA A 46 3.89 -15.95 5.30
C ALA A 46 3.91 -15.33 6.71
N THR A 47 5.01 -14.65 7.08
CA THR A 47 5.15 -13.96 8.36
C THR A 47 4.20 -12.77 8.45
N ILE A 48 4.16 -11.93 7.41
CA ILE A 48 3.24 -10.78 7.36
C ILE A 48 1.77 -11.23 7.40
N ILE A 49 1.43 -12.32 6.71
CA ILE A 49 0.09 -12.92 6.75
C ILE A 49 -0.29 -13.37 8.16
N HIS A 50 0.65 -13.99 8.89
CA HIS A 50 0.40 -14.38 10.27
C HIS A 50 0.07 -13.15 11.13
N ASP A 51 0.88 -12.11 11.04
CA ASP A 51 0.70 -10.88 11.81
C ASP A 51 -0.60 -10.15 11.46
N LEU A 52 -0.95 -10.07 10.17
CA LEU A 52 -2.22 -9.48 9.73
C LEU A 52 -3.44 -10.25 10.24
N LYS A 53 -3.38 -11.59 10.27
CA LYS A 53 -4.45 -12.41 10.86
C LYS A 53 -4.59 -12.16 12.37
N MET A 54 -3.46 -12.07 13.06
CA MET A 54 -3.43 -11.78 14.50
C MET A 54 -3.98 -10.37 14.79
N TRP A 55 -3.57 -9.37 13.99
CA TRP A 55 -4.07 -8.00 14.07
C TRP A 55 -5.57 -7.93 13.85
N ARG A 56 -6.08 -8.56 12.78
CA ARG A 56 -7.53 -8.63 12.50
C ARG A 56 -8.32 -9.26 13.64
N ALA A 57 -7.80 -10.33 14.24
CA ALA A 57 -8.47 -11.02 15.33
C ALA A 57 -8.48 -10.25 16.66
N GLN A 58 -7.47 -9.41 16.92
CA GLN A 58 -7.24 -8.83 18.25
C GLN A 58 -7.46 -7.32 18.33
N VAL A 59 -7.36 -6.59 17.22
CA VAL A 59 -7.30 -5.12 17.23
C VAL A 59 -8.41 -4.47 16.41
N ALA A 60 -8.82 -5.07 15.29
CA ALA A 60 -9.12 -4.26 14.11
C ALA A 60 -10.53 -4.39 13.54
N ALA A 61 -11.57 -3.93 14.24
CA ALA A 61 -12.86 -3.71 13.57
C ALA A 61 -12.73 -2.62 12.48
N ASP A 62 -12.00 -1.54 12.78
CA ASP A 62 -11.90 -0.33 11.95
C ASP A 62 -10.49 -0.02 11.41
N SER A 63 -9.57 -0.99 11.42
CA SER A 63 -8.24 -0.77 10.83
C SER A 63 -8.23 -0.87 9.31
N MET A 64 -7.25 -0.21 8.69
CA MET A 64 -6.96 -0.30 7.27
C MET A 64 -5.53 -0.80 7.03
N ILE A 65 -5.29 -1.32 5.84
CA ILE A 65 -3.96 -1.74 5.37
C ILE A 65 -3.47 -0.72 4.34
N ILE A 66 -2.25 -0.24 4.49
CA ILE A 66 -1.60 0.66 3.55
C ILE A 66 -0.38 -0.07 2.98
N ASP A 67 -0.37 -0.28 1.68
CA ASP A 67 0.73 -0.91 0.95
C ASP A 67 1.58 0.19 0.29
N LEU A 68 2.81 0.40 0.78
CA LEU A 68 3.69 1.46 0.29
C LEU A 68 4.55 0.93 -0.86
N HIS A 69 4.34 1.50 -2.03
CA HIS A 69 4.91 1.00 -3.28
C HIS A 69 5.56 2.13 -4.07
N SER A 70 6.33 1.73 -5.08
CA SER A 70 6.79 2.63 -6.12
C SER A 70 6.45 2.05 -7.50
N PRO A 71 5.87 2.88 -8.39
CA PRO A 71 5.42 2.45 -9.71
C PRO A 71 6.59 2.39 -10.69
N GLY A 72 6.34 2.14 -11.97
CA GLY A 72 7.41 2.20 -12.98
C GLY A 72 8.08 3.59 -13.07
N ALA A 73 9.30 3.64 -13.62
CA ALA A 73 10.06 4.88 -13.77
C ALA A 73 9.42 5.92 -14.72
N ASP A 74 8.34 5.60 -15.42
CA ASP A 74 7.62 6.56 -16.26
C ASP A 74 6.52 7.31 -15.49
N GLU A 75 6.18 6.84 -14.30
CA GLU A 75 5.06 7.34 -13.51
C GLU A 75 5.52 8.42 -12.52
N LYS A 76 4.73 9.49 -12.44
CA LYS A 76 5.05 10.74 -11.74
C LYS A 76 4.02 11.05 -10.67
N GLY A 77 4.44 11.75 -9.62
CA GLY A 77 3.58 12.07 -8.49
C GLY A 77 3.27 10.86 -7.61
N LEU A 78 2.39 11.09 -6.64
CA LEU A 78 1.84 10.05 -5.78
C LEU A 78 0.38 9.82 -6.11
N TYR A 79 -0.05 8.57 -6.12
CA TYR A 79 -1.45 8.22 -6.32
C TYR A 79 -1.82 6.98 -5.53
N VAL A 80 -3.11 6.83 -5.31
CA VAL A 80 -3.70 5.70 -4.63
C VAL A 80 -4.20 4.71 -5.67
N PHE A 81 -3.77 3.46 -5.52
CA PHE A 81 -4.24 2.35 -6.31
C PHE A 81 -5.08 1.40 -5.44
N THR A 82 -6.26 1.03 -5.92
CA THR A 82 -7.16 0.09 -5.25
C THR A 82 -7.50 -1.08 -6.16
N HIS A 83 -7.70 -2.26 -5.56
CA HIS A 83 -8.09 -3.45 -6.33
C HIS A 83 -9.50 -3.37 -6.90
N ARG A 84 -10.36 -2.51 -6.34
CA ARG A 84 -11.71 -2.25 -6.83
C ARG A 84 -12.01 -0.77 -6.72
N TYR A 85 -12.96 -0.30 -7.52
CA TYR A 85 -13.55 1.02 -7.36
C TYR A 85 -14.02 1.24 -5.90
N ILE A 86 -13.64 2.37 -5.32
CA ILE A 86 -14.09 2.83 -4.01
C ILE A 86 -15.10 3.97 -4.24
N PRO A 87 -16.39 3.74 -3.99
CA PRO A 87 -17.41 4.76 -4.13
C PRO A 87 -17.18 5.98 -3.23
N PRO A 88 -17.50 7.21 -3.69
CA PRO A 88 -17.35 8.44 -2.91
C PRO A 88 -18.05 8.43 -1.55
N GLU A 89 -19.14 7.70 -1.42
CA GLU A 89 -19.91 7.59 -0.17
C GLU A 89 -19.26 6.67 0.87
N TRP A 90 -18.19 5.94 0.53
CA TRP A 90 -17.49 5.09 1.48
C TRP A 90 -16.58 5.94 2.38
N PRO A 91 -16.55 5.72 3.72
CA PRO A 91 -15.73 6.51 4.63
C PRO A 91 -14.24 6.57 4.25
N VAL A 92 -13.70 5.49 3.68
CA VAL A 92 -12.30 5.44 3.22
C VAL A 92 -12.03 6.44 2.08
N HIS A 93 -13.00 6.71 1.21
CA HIS A 93 -12.83 7.67 0.10
C HIS A 93 -12.56 9.07 0.63
N ALA A 94 -13.38 9.55 1.59
CA ALA A 94 -13.20 10.85 2.22
C ALA A 94 -11.85 10.99 2.93
N GLN A 95 -11.30 9.89 3.48
CA GLN A 95 -9.96 9.91 4.07
C GLN A 95 -8.86 10.01 3.01
N LEU A 96 -9.04 9.35 1.86
CA LEU A 96 -8.10 9.44 0.74
C LEU A 96 -8.12 10.83 0.07
N GLU A 97 -9.28 11.49 -0.02
CA GLU A 97 -9.35 12.89 -0.49
C GLU A 97 -8.59 13.84 0.45
N LYS A 98 -8.68 13.64 1.77
CA LYS A 98 -7.86 14.40 2.73
C LYS A 98 -6.38 14.14 2.52
N LEU A 99 -5.99 12.89 2.23
CA LEU A 99 -4.60 12.55 1.93
C LEU A 99 -4.13 13.25 0.65
N GLU A 100 -4.91 13.24 -0.42
CA GLU A 100 -4.62 13.96 -1.67
C GLU A 100 -4.33 15.44 -1.41
N GLN A 101 -5.22 16.11 -0.66
CA GLN A 101 -5.08 17.52 -0.31
C GLN A 101 -3.80 17.81 0.50
N ARG A 102 -3.45 16.91 1.42
CA ARG A 102 -2.25 17.03 2.27
C ARG A 102 -0.96 16.81 1.49
N LEU A 103 -0.97 15.89 0.53
CA LEU A 103 0.15 15.66 -0.38
C LEU A 103 0.36 16.86 -1.31
N GLY A 104 -0.72 17.56 -1.69
CA GLY A 104 -0.66 18.80 -2.45
C GLY A 104 0.11 18.62 -3.76
N ALA A 105 1.21 19.36 -3.94
CA ALA A 105 2.03 19.29 -5.15
C ALA A 105 2.67 17.91 -5.40
N PHE A 106 2.78 17.06 -4.37
CA PHE A 106 3.27 15.70 -4.53
C PHE A 106 2.22 14.77 -5.17
N ALA A 107 0.92 15.05 -5.00
CA ALA A 107 -0.14 14.24 -5.58
C ALA A 107 -0.13 14.31 -7.12
N SER A 108 -0.38 13.17 -7.75
CA SER A 108 -0.64 13.07 -9.18
C SER A 108 -1.97 13.74 -9.52
N SER A 109 -2.10 14.29 -10.72
CA SER A 109 -3.37 14.81 -11.23
C SER A 109 -4.44 13.72 -11.37
N GLN A 110 -4.02 12.47 -11.49
CA GLN A 110 -4.89 11.30 -11.39
C GLN A 110 -4.57 10.57 -10.09
N PHE A 111 -5.12 11.07 -8.98
CA PHE A 111 -4.82 10.54 -7.65
C PHE A 111 -5.51 9.21 -7.36
N PHE A 112 -6.72 9.00 -7.87
CA PHE A 112 -7.46 7.75 -7.68
C PHE A 112 -7.33 6.85 -8.91
N CYS A 113 -6.69 5.70 -8.72
CA CYS A 113 -6.53 4.65 -9.72
C CYS A 113 -7.14 3.35 -9.20
N HIS A 114 -7.81 2.60 -10.07
CA HIS A 114 -8.27 1.26 -9.76
C HIS A 114 -8.10 0.36 -10.97
N ALA A 115 -7.82 -0.91 -10.73
CA ALA A 115 -7.90 -1.93 -11.76
C ALA A 115 -9.20 -2.70 -11.61
N ASP A 116 -10.16 -2.48 -12.51
CA ASP A 116 -11.31 -3.37 -12.67
C ASP A 116 -10.94 -4.64 -13.48
N TYR A 117 -9.64 -4.87 -13.72
CA TYR A 117 -9.17 -5.93 -14.60
C TYR A 117 -9.31 -7.31 -13.98
N GLN A 118 -9.67 -8.29 -14.82
CA GLN A 118 -9.61 -9.69 -14.48
C GLN A 118 -8.16 -10.15 -14.24
N GLN A 119 -8.02 -11.13 -13.36
CA GLN A 119 -6.77 -11.81 -13.00
C GLN A 119 -5.91 -12.07 -14.24
N TYR A 120 -4.75 -11.43 -14.30
CA TYR A 120 -3.86 -11.55 -15.46
C TYR A 120 -3.32 -12.99 -15.50
N SER A 121 -3.73 -13.75 -16.51
CA SER A 121 -3.61 -15.22 -16.56
C SER A 121 -2.20 -15.78 -16.32
N ALA A 122 -1.17 -14.98 -16.60
CA ALA A 122 0.23 -15.33 -16.34
C ALA A 122 0.57 -15.54 -14.85
N TRP A 123 -0.26 -15.03 -13.93
CA TRP A 123 -0.02 -15.15 -12.48
C TRP A 123 -0.86 -16.26 -11.83
N GLY A 124 -1.76 -16.94 -12.56
CA GLY A 124 -2.62 -17.97 -11.97
C GLY A 124 -3.29 -17.49 -10.67
N ASP A 125 -3.37 -18.34 -9.66
CA ASP A 125 -3.96 -18.07 -8.33
C ASP A 125 -3.04 -17.30 -7.36
N CYS A 126 -2.02 -16.61 -7.88
CA CYS A 126 -1.14 -15.74 -7.10
C CYS A 126 -1.82 -14.41 -6.81
N TRP A 127 -2.07 -14.09 -5.55
CA TRP A 127 -2.72 -12.84 -5.17
C TRP A 127 -1.70 -11.75 -4.85
N ASN A 128 -2.12 -10.50 -5.01
CA ASN A 128 -1.49 -9.34 -4.38
C ASN A 128 -2.06 -9.07 -2.98
N LEU A 129 -1.46 -8.15 -2.23
CA LEU A 129 -1.91 -7.81 -0.88
C LEU A 129 -3.37 -7.29 -0.87
N GLY A 130 -3.77 -6.48 -1.84
CA GLY A 130 -5.14 -5.96 -1.92
C GLY A 130 -6.20 -7.04 -2.13
N GLN A 131 -5.90 -8.04 -2.96
CA GLN A 131 -6.73 -9.23 -3.14
C GLN A 131 -6.81 -10.04 -1.85
N TYR A 132 -5.68 -10.26 -1.16
CA TYR A 132 -5.66 -10.97 0.12
C TYR A 132 -6.47 -10.24 1.21
N ALA A 133 -6.29 -8.92 1.34
CA ALA A 133 -7.05 -8.09 2.26
C ALA A 133 -8.56 -8.16 1.98
N THR A 134 -8.95 -8.07 0.72
CA THR A 134 -10.36 -8.11 0.29
C THR A 134 -10.99 -9.49 0.50
N HIS A 135 -10.32 -10.55 0.05
CA HIS A 135 -10.91 -11.91 0.01
C HIS A 135 -10.75 -12.69 1.31
N THR A 136 -9.78 -12.34 2.17
CA THR A 136 -9.48 -13.11 3.40
C THR A 136 -9.70 -12.31 4.67
N LEU A 137 -9.27 -11.06 4.73
CA LEU A 137 -9.32 -10.27 5.96
C LEU A 137 -10.60 -9.43 6.07
N GLU A 138 -11.24 -9.16 4.94
CA GLU A 138 -12.36 -8.21 4.82
C GLU A 138 -12.00 -6.83 5.42
N MET A 139 -10.77 -6.38 5.15
CA MET A 139 -10.23 -5.11 5.64
C MET A 139 -10.08 -4.11 4.48
N PRO A 140 -10.35 -2.80 4.70
CA PRO A 140 -9.99 -1.76 3.76
C PRO A 140 -8.49 -1.79 3.46
N GLN A 141 -8.12 -1.72 2.18
CA GLN A 141 -6.73 -1.66 1.74
C GLN A 141 -6.61 -0.70 0.56
N PHE A 142 -5.49 0.00 0.50
CA PHE A 142 -5.04 0.67 -0.70
C PHE A 142 -3.52 0.63 -0.81
N THR A 143 -3.02 0.74 -2.04
CA THR A 143 -1.60 0.88 -2.34
C THR A 143 -1.32 2.35 -2.62
N LEU A 144 -0.34 2.93 -1.94
CA LEU A 144 0.16 4.27 -2.26
C LEU A 144 1.38 4.12 -3.16
N GLU A 145 1.21 4.46 -4.42
CA GLU A 145 2.27 4.42 -5.43
C GLU A 145 3.04 5.74 -5.37
N THR A 146 4.32 5.66 -4.99
CA THR A 146 5.22 6.81 -4.83
C THR A 146 6.27 6.80 -5.92
N SER A 147 6.26 7.82 -6.80
CA SER A 147 7.23 7.93 -7.90
C SER A 147 8.69 7.74 -7.44
N TYR A 148 9.47 7.04 -8.25
CA TYR A 148 10.91 6.83 -8.03
C TYR A 148 11.77 8.07 -8.24
N TYR A 149 11.26 9.08 -8.95
CA TYR A 149 12.14 10.14 -9.42
C TYR A 149 11.49 11.50 -9.59
N HIS A 150 10.16 11.64 -9.73
CA HIS A 150 9.60 12.95 -10.03
C HIS A 150 8.19 13.18 -9.46
N ALA A 151 8.07 14.21 -8.62
CA ALA A 151 6.80 14.77 -8.16
C ALA A 151 6.99 16.26 -7.86
N ALA A 152 5.90 17.02 -7.66
CA ALA A 152 5.97 18.44 -7.33
C ALA A 152 6.86 19.28 -8.27
N GLY A 153 6.95 18.90 -9.55
CA GLY A 153 7.71 19.60 -10.59
C GLY A 153 9.24 19.48 -10.50
N HIS A 154 9.78 18.57 -9.69
CA HIS A 154 11.23 18.37 -9.55
C HIS A 154 11.62 16.90 -9.38
N THR A 155 12.92 16.63 -9.48
CA THR A 155 13.47 15.30 -9.17
C THR A 155 13.45 15.08 -7.67
N LEU A 156 12.92 13.95 -7.22
CA LEU A 156 12.79 13.65 -5.80
C LEU A 156 14.13 13.28 -5.17
N GLU A 157 14.41 13.87 -4.02
CA GLU A 157 15.54 13.59 -3.16
C GLU A 157 15.08 12.90 -1.87
N LEU A 158 16.02 12.36 -1.09
CA LEU A 158 15.73 11.70 0.19
C LEU A 158 14.90 12.57 1.15
N THR A 159 15.07 13.89 1.11
CA THR A 159 14.29 14.84 1.91
C THR A 159 12.82 14.86 1.52
N ASP A 160 12.51 14.67 0.24
CA ASP A 160 11.12 14.64 -0.25
C ASP A 160 10.42 13.36 0.21
N TYR A 161 11.09 12.22 0.14
CA TYR A 161 10.57 10.96 0.69
C TYR A 161 10.31 11.03 2.19
N ARG A 162 11.20 11.67 2.96
CA ARG A 162 10.97 11.92 4.39
C ARG A 162 9.76 12.82 4.61
N ARG A 163 9.63 13.88 3.82
CA ARG A 163 8.50 14.81 3.91
C ARG A 163 7.17 14.13 3.58
N ILE A 164 7.15 13.27 2.56
CA ILE A 164 6.00 12.42 2.23
C ILE A 164 5.65 11.52 3.43
N GLY A 165 6.64 10.89 4.05
CA GLY A 165 6.45 10.07 5.25
C GLY A 165 5.85 10.85 6.43
N GLU A 166 6.32 12.08 6.68
CA GLU A 166 5.74 12.97 7.70
C GLU A 166 4.26 13.29 7.39
N ILE A 167 3.94 13.63 6.14
CA ILE A 167 2.57 13.93 5.72
C ILE A 167 1.66 12.72 5.97
N LEU A 168 2.12 11.49 5.66
CA LEU A 168 1.38 10.27 5.90
C LEU A 168 1.15 10.01 7.40
N ALA A 169 2.19 10.19 8.22
CA ALA A 169 2.10 10.03 9.67
C ALA A 169 1.08 11.01 10.28
N ASP A 170 1.16 12.29 9.90
CA ASP A 170 0.22 13.32 10.34
C ASP A 170 -1.22 12.98 9.95
N TRP A 171 -1.44 12.61 8.68
CA TRP A 171 -2.76 12.22 8.17
C TRP A 171 -3.38 11.04 8.94
N MET A 172 -2.59 10.01 9.29
CA MET A 172 -3.07 8.87 10.08
C MET A 172 -3.50 9.27 11.50
N THR A 173 -2.78 10.20 12.13
CA THR A 173 -3.09 10.64 13.50
C THR A 173 -4.38 11.46 13.60
N GLU A 174 -4.68 12.27 12.59
CA GLU A 174 -5.88 13.11 12.55
C GLU A 174 -7.14 12.30 12.23
N THR A 175 -7.01 11.30 11.35
CA THR A 175 -8.12 10.41 10.94
C THR A 175 -8.77 9.72 12.14
N ASN A 176 -7.97 9.34 13.14
CA ASN A 176 -8.44 8.68 14.36
C ASN A 176 -8.96 9.64 15.43
N SER A 177 -8.79 10.95 15.26
CA SER A 177 -9.29 11.96 16.21
C SER A 177 -10.73 12.43 15.89
N GLN A 178 -11.29 11.98 14.76
CA GLN A 178 -12.62 12.37 14.27
C GLN A 178 -13.67 11.24 14.34
N GLN A 179 -13.30 10.07 14.86
CA GLN A 179 -14.20 8.97 15.22
C GLN A 179 -14.49 8.99 16.72
#